data_AF-A0A833SV43-F1
#
_entry.id   AF-A0A833SV43-F1
#
_cell.length_a   1.000
_cell.length_b   1.000
_cell.length_c   1.000
_cell.angle_alpha   90.00
_cell.angle_beta   90.00
_cell.angle_gamma   90.00
#
_symmetry.space_group_name_H-M   'P 1'
#
loop_
_entity.id
_entity.type
_entity.pdbx_description
1 polymer ?
#
loop_
_entity_poly.entity_id
_entity_poly.type
_entity_poly.pdbx_seq_one_letter_code
_entity_poly.pdbx_strand_id
1 'polypeptide(L)'
;MGKSKLPADVFPPLALSRSEKQAIVNYTEELVAETLMTSEKFIAHHRKLNPERWKYVKTQEQLHVYRSRRRKSSSSLEPPQLLDMSSNGSYTSSEASQTKASSSRGHSHRHDADYLTDGSLLERAQSARAPLMVITGKMEGTVEDAAFGALADNEARWRLRDAYIGDEYDDQKILATLKTPTDDDPFRFLGVKWATKVLGTFISQRDMVYVESTGISRDSNGERVACVLQHSYALDRVPELTEFGVIRAHVVVFYFAHALGATG
;
A
#
# COMPACT_ATOMS: atom_id res chain seq x y z
N MET A 1 -14.72 3.94 -21.73
CA MET A 1 -14.12 5.12 -21.08
C MET A 1 -15.17 6.17 -20.79
N GLY A 2 -15.39 6.51 -19.52
CA GLY A 2 -15.94 7.82 -19.18
C GLY A 2 -14.88 8.87 -19.50
N LYS A 3 -15.27 10.00 -20.12
CA LYS A 3 -14.32 11.11 -20.29
C LYS A 3 -14.07 11.71 -18.91
N SER A 4 -12.80 11.74 -18.47
CA SER A 4 -12.41 12.48 -17.27
C SER A 4 -12.95 13.91 -17.36
N LYS A 5 -13.60 14.37 -16.28
CA LYS A 5 -14.11 15.75 -16.18
C LYS A 5 -13.01 16.78 -15.94
N LEU A 6 -11.77 16.32 -15.78
CA LEU A 6 -10.63 17.14 -15.47
C LEU A 6 -10.00 17.75 -16.74
N PRO A 7 -9.47 18.97 -16.68
CA PRO A 7 -8.73 19.56 -17.78
C PRO A 7 -7.57 18.67 -18.26
N ALA A 8 -7.29 18.66 -19.56
CA ALA A 8 -6.22 17.83 -20.11
C ALA A 8 -4.82 18.14 -19.54
N ASP A 9 -4.61 19.30 -18.90
CA ASP A 9 -3.34 19.72 -18.31
C ASP A 9 -3.44 20.06 -16.81
N VAL A 10 -4.22 19.27 -16.05
CA VAL A 10 -4.38 19.49 -14.60
C VAL A 10 -3.04 19.59 -13.88
N PHE A 11 -2.11 18.70 -14.23
CA PHE A 11 -0.75 18.73 -13.74
C PHE A 11 0.23 18.65 -14.91
N PRO A 12 1.09 19.66 -15.10
CA PRO A 12 2.19 19.60 -16.05
C PRO A 12 3.30 18.68 -15.52
N PRO A 13 4.27 18.29 -16.37
CA PRO A 13 5.46 17.60 -15.91
C PRO A 13 6.17 18.35 -14.79
N LEU A 14 6.56 17.63 -13.74
CA LEU A 14 7.25 18.16 -12.57
C LEU A 14 8.75 18.30 -12.81
N ALA A 15 9.25 19.52 -12.70
CA ALA A 15 10.67 19.79 -12.62
C ALA A 15 11.19 19.52 -11.19
N LEU A 16 11.78 18.33 -11.00
CA LEU A 16 12.42 17.95 -9.73
C LEU A 16 13.91 18.30 -9.74
N SER A 17 14.39 18.92 -8.67
CA SER A 17 15.81 19.14 -8.40
C SER A 17 16.55 17.82 -8.16
N ARG A 18 17.90 17.86 -8.21
CA ARG A 18 18.72 16.66 -7.97
C ARG A 18 18.51 16.07 -6.57
N SER A 19 18.38 16.92 -5.55
CA SER A 19 18.14 16.49 -4.17
C SER A 19 16.77 15.84 -4.00
N GLU A 20 15.72 16.41 -4.59
CA GLU A 20 14.38 15.83 -4.57
C GLU A 20 14.32 14.47 -5.28
N LYS A 21 14.96 14.36 -6.46
CA LYS A 21 15.09 13.07 -7.16
C LYS A 21 15.78 12.03 -6.28
N GLN A 22 16.90 12.39 -5.64
CA GLN A 22 17.62 11.45 -4.79
C GLN A 22 16.82 11.06 -3.54
N ALA A 23 16.08 11.99 -2.94
CA ALA A 23 15.23 11.69 -1.79
C ALA A 23 14.12 10.69 -2.15
N ILE A 24 13.48 10.86 -3.31
CA ILE A 24 12.47 9.92 -3.81
C ILE A 24 13.09 8.55 -4.10
N VAL A 25 14.28 8.51 -4.72
CA VAL A 25 15.01 7.25 -4.98
C VAL A 25 15.27 6.51 -3.67
N ASN A 26 15.90 7.16 -2.70
CA ASN A 26 16.26 6.55 -1.42
C ASN A 26 15.02 6.04 -0.69
N TYR A 27 13.99 6.89 -0.60
CA TYR A 27 12.70 6.53 -0.01
C TYR A 27 12.10 5.28 -0.65
N THR A 28 12.09 5.23 -1.98
CA THR A 28 11.47 4.11 -2.70
C THR A 28 12.29 2.82 -2.56
N GLU A 29 13.61 2.90 -2.62
CA GLU A 29 14.50 1.75 -2.43
C GLU A 29 14.39 1.17 -1.01
N GLU A 30 14.29 2.03 0.00
CA GLU A 30 14.05 1.61 1.39
C GLU A 30 12.71 0.90 1.54
N LEU A 31 11.64 1.43 0.93
CA LEU A 31 10.34 0.77 0.93
C LEU A 31 10.37 -0.60 0.24
N VAL A 32 11.04 -0.71 -0.91
CA VAL A 32 11.19 -1.99 -1.63
C VAL A 32 11.94 -2.98 -0.75
N ALA A 33 13.05 -2.59 -0.13
CA ALA A 33 13.82 -3.46 0.74
C ALA A 33 13.02 -3.92 1.97
N GLU A 34 12.34 -3.01 2.67
CA GLU A 34 11.50 -3.32 3.84
C GLU A 34 10.36 -4.30 3.48
N THR A 35 9.68 -4.04 2.36
CA THR A 35 8.54 -4.87 1.94
C THR A 35 8.95 -6.20 1.31
N LEU A 36 10.09 -6.27 0.63
CA LEU A 36 10.66 -7.53 0.14
C LEU A 36 11.04 -8.45 1.31
N MET A 37 11.68 -7.91 2.35
CA MET A 37 11.96 -8.70 3.56
C MET A 37 10.67 -9.22 4.24
N THR A 38 9.62 -8.39 4.25
CA THR A 38 8.31 -8.79 4.78
C THR A 38 7.68 -9.91 3.93
N SER A 39 7.78 -9.82 2.61
CA SER A 39 7.24 -10.84 1.70
C SER A 39 8.01 -12.15 1.79
N GLU A 40 9.34 -12.11 1.91
CA GLU A 40 10.18 -13.28 2.14
C GLU A 40 9.80 -14.01 3.42
N LYS A 41 9.64 -13.28 4.54
CA LYS A 41 9.17 -13.85 5.81
C LYS A 41 7.82 -14.52 5.63
N PHE A 42 6.87 -13.89 4.93
CA PHE A 42 5.56 -14.48 4.67
C PHE A 42 5.65 -15.78 3.84
N ILE A 43 6.50 -15.81 2.82
CA ILE A 43 6.72 -17.00 1.99
C ILE A 43 7.37 -18.12 2.81
N ALA A 44 8.41 -17.81 3.59
CA ALA A 44 9.11 -18.76 4.45
C ALA A 44 8.17 -19.42 5.48
N HIS A 45 7.13 -18.72 5.91
CA HIS A 45 6.10 -19.25 6.82
C HIS A 45 4.89 -19.84 6.06
N HIS A 46 5.12 -20.36 4.86
CA HIS A 46 4.13 -21.04 4.01
C HIS A 46 2.91 -20.19 3.65
N ARG A 47 3.09 -18.87 3.53
CA ARG A 47 2.03 -17.92 3.15
C ARG A 47 0.80 -18.01 4.07
N LYS A 48 1.01 -18.33 5.35
CA LYS A 48 -0.07 -18.47 6.34
C LYS A 48 -0.53 -17.10 6.82
N LEU A 49 -1.85 -16.88 6.77
CA LEU A 49 -2.51 -15.68 7.30
C LEU A 49 -3.32 -16.04 8.54
N ASN A 50 -3.24 -15.21 9.58
CA ASN A 50 -4.05 -15.38 10.79
C ASN A 50 -5.55 -15.21 10.47
N PRO A 51 -6.42 -16.23 10.64
CA PRO A 51 -7.86 -16.15 10.34
C PRO A 51 -8.65 -15.14 11.17
N GLU A 52 -8.14 -14.77 12.35
CA GLU A 52 -8.73 -13.73 13.21
C GLU A 52 -8.49 -12.32 12.68
N ARG A 53 -7.42 -12.14 11.90
CA ARG A 53 -7.05 -10.86 11.26
C ARG A 53 -7.47 -10.78 9.81
N TRP A 54 -7.53 -11.92 9.11
CA TRP A 54 -7.84 -11.99 7.70
C TRP A 54 -9.14 -12.74 7.44
N LYS A 55 -9.90 -12.24 6.48
CA LYS A 55 -11.10 -12.90 5.95
C LYS A 55 -10.82 -13.27 4.50
N TYR A 56 -10.98 -14.55 4.18
CA TYR A 56 -11.01 -15.02 2.80
C TYR A 56 -12.18 -14.35 2.05
N VAL A 57 -11.89 -13.88 0.83
CA VAL A 57 -12.85 -13.19 -0.04
C VAL A 57 -13.27 -14.11 -1.17
N LYS A 58 -12.31 -14.53 -2.00
CA LYS A 58 -12.55 -15.39 -3.16
C LYS A 58 -11.25 -16.07 -3.61
N THR A 59 -11.41 -17.05 -4.48
CA THR A 59 -10.33 -17.63 -5.29
C THR A 59 -10.68 -17.34 -6.73
N GLN A 60 -9.67 -16.95 -7.50
CA GLN A 60 -9.76 -16.80 -8.94
C GLN A 60 -8.56 -17.54 -9.52
N GLU A 61 -8.83 -18.59 -10.28
CA GLU A 61 -7.81 -19.53 -10.75
C GLU A 61 -6.97 -20.08 -9.58
N GLN A 62 -5.65 -19.86 -9.60
CA GLN A 62 -4.72 -20.27 -8.54
C GLN A 62 -4.37 -19.12 -7.56
N LEU A 63 -5.10 -18.00 -7.60
CA LEU A 63 -4.91 -16.85 -6.73
C LEU A 63 -6.00 -16.79 -5.66
N HIS A 64 -5.56 -16.71 -4.40
CA HIS A 64 -6.42 -16.55 -3.24
C HIS A 64 -6.40 -15.11 -2.73
N VAL A 65 -7.59 -14.55 -2.53
CA VAL A 65 -7.79 -13.16 -2.13
C VAL A 65 -8.28 -13.09 -0.69
N TYR A 66 -7.57 -12.33 0.14
CA TYR A 66 -7.89 -12.10 1.55
C TYR A 66 -8.03 -10.60 1.81
N ARG A 67 -8.91 -10.25 2.74
CA ARG A 67 -9.08 -8.89 3.23
C ARG A 67 -8.86 -8.82 4.74
N SER A 68 -8.21 -7.77 5.21
CA SER A 68 -8.09 -7.52 6.65
C SER A 68 -9.47 -7.33 7.28
N ARG A 69 -9.62 -7.78 8.51
CA ARG A 69 -10.78 -7.50 9.36
C ARG A 69 -10.55 -6.17 10.06
N ARG A 70 -11.61 -5.39 10.25
CA ARG A 70 -11.54 -4.17 11.06
C ARG A 70 -11.19 -4.58 12.50
N ARG A 71 -10.10 -4.05 13.04
CA ARG A 71 -9.81 -4.18 14.47
C ARG A 71 -10.95 -3.47 15.22
N LYS A 72 -11.68 -4.20 16.08
CA LYS A 72 -12.48 -3.56 17.12
C LYS A 72 -11.47 -2.92 18.06
N SER A 73 -11.41 -1.60 18.12
CA SER A 73 -10.63 -0.92 19.15
C SER A 73 -11.16 -1.37 20.52
N SER A 74 -10.48 -2.31 21.18
CA SER A 74 -10.59 -2.42 22.63
C SER A 74 -9.99 -1.15 23.20
N SER A 75 -10.81 -0.40 23.94
CA SER A 75 -10.55 0.92 24.55
C SER A 75 -10.24 2.05 23.57
N SER A 76 -11.30 2.74 23.14
CA SER A 76 -11.29 4.20 23.04
C SER A 76 -10.86 4.79 24.39
N LEU A 77 -9.57 5.02 24.57
CA LEU A 77 -9.11 6.02 25.52
C LEU A 77 -9.45 7.35 24.87
N GLU A 78 -10.45 8.04 25.42
CA GLU A 78 -10.75 9.42 25.03
C GLU A 78 -9.48 10.27 25.15
N PRO A 79 -9.26 11.23 24.23
CA PRO A 79 -8.24 12.25 24.42
C PRO A 79 -8.51 13.01 25.73
N PRO A 80 -7.49 13.37 26.52
CA PRO A 80 -7.69 14.18 27.73
C PRO A 80 -8.29 15.53 27.32
N GLN A 81 -9.55 15.78 27.69
CA GLN A 81 -10.15 17.10 27.51
C GLN A 81 -9.49 18.08 28.49
N LEU A 82 -8.99 19.19 27.96
CA LEU A 82 -8.47 20.31 28.72
C LEU A 82 -9.63 21.08 29.38
N LEU A 83 -9.68 20.97 30.71
CA LEU A 83 -10.16 21.91 31.75
C LEU A 83 -11.37 22.82 31.48
N ASP A 84 -12.36 22.78 32.36
CA ASP A 84 -12.86 24.01 32.98
C ASP A 84 -13.29 23.81 34.45
N MET A 85 -12.84 24.73 35.29
CA MET A 85 -13.14 24.88 36.71
C MET A 85 -14.29 25.86 36.84
N SER A 86 -15.47 25.39 37.24
CA SER A 86 -16.50 26.25 37.84
C SER A 86 -17.51 25.44 38.65
N SER A 87 -18.05 26.10 39.67
CA SER A 87 -18.43 25.60 40.98
C SER A 87 -19.88 25.09 41.17
N ASN A 88 -20.04 24.40 42.30
CA ASN A 88 -21.22 24.26 43.20
C ASN A 88 -22.19 23.08 43.01
N GLY A 89 -22.30 22.29 44.08
CA GLY A 89 -23.42 21.38 44.36
C GLY A 89 -22.97 20.14 45.14
N SER A 90 -23.66 19.79 46.22
CA SER A 90 -23.13 19.09 47.40
C SER A 90 -23.72 17.69 47.66
N TYR A 91 -22.98 16.91 48.48
CA TYR A 91 -23.35 15.68 49.24
C TYR A 91 -23.58 14.42 48.38
N THR A 92 -23.09 13.20 48.68
CA THR A 92 -23.02 12.47 49.96
C THR A 92 -21.89 11.43 49.98
N SER A 93 -21.49 11.00 51.18
CA SER A 93 -20.42 10.03 51.49
C SER A 93 -20.75 8.57 51.15
N SER A 94 -19.71 7.76 50.90
CA SER A 94 -19.41 6.53 51.67
C SER A 94 -18.14 5.82 51.18
N GLU A 95 -17.42 5.25 52.15
CA GLU A 95 -16.13 4.59 52.09
C GLU A 95 -16.13 3.23 51.36
N ALA A 96 -14.97 2.83 50.81
CA ALA A 96 -14.19 1.66 51.25
C ALA A 96 -13.40 0.99 50.10
N SER A 97 -12.07 1.00 50.28
CA SER A 97 -11.15 -0.14 50.13
C SER A 97 -11.19 -1.02 48.87
N GLN A 98 -10.12 -0.99 48.09
CA GLN A 98 -9.14 -2.10 48.00
C GLN A 98 -8.15 -1.87 46.85
N THR A 99 -6.90 -1.67 47.20
CA THR A 99 -5.75 -1.82 46.32
C THR A 99 -5.59 -3.29 45.95
N LYS A 100 -5.91 -3.66 44.70
CA LYS A 100 -5.49 -4.94 44.12
C LYS A 100 -4.42 -4.67 43.07
N ALA A 101 -3.17 -4.90 43.48
CA ALA A 101 -2.07 -5.16 42.56
C ALA A 101 -2.43 -6.43 41.76
N SER A 102 -2.77 -6.27 40.48
CA SER A 102 -2.85 -7.38 39.54
C SER A 102 -1.47 -7.61 38.93
N SER A 103 -0.95 -8.79 39.24
CA SER A 103 0.25 -9.39 38.70
C SER A 103 0.28 -9.35 37.17
N SER A 104 1.43 -8.94 36.64
CA SER A 104 1.77 -9.07 35.22
C SER A 104 1.82 -10.55 34.85
N ARG A 105 0.70 -11.09 34.39
CA ARG A 105 0.68 -12.36 33.66
C ARG A 105 1.39 -12.12 32.32
N GLY A 106 2.62 -12.63 32.21
CA GLY A 106 3.33 -12.72 30.95
C GLY A 106 2.50 -13.51 29.94
N HIS A 107 1.91 -12.81 28.97
CA HIS A 107 1.29 -13.44 27.83
C HIS A 107 2.37 -13.97 26.91
N SER A 108 2.36 -15.28 26.69
CA SER A 108 3.17 -15.98 25.70
C SER A 108 2.82 -15.50 24.29
N HIS A 109 3.57 -14.53 23.77
CA HIS A 109 3.49 -13.99 22.40
C HIS A 109 3.98 -14.99 21.32
N ARG A 110 3.53 -16.25 21.34
CA ARG A 110 4.09 -17.29 20.44
C ARG A 110 3.17 -17.85 19.37
N HIS A 111 1.95 -17.34 19.19
CA HIS A 111 1.07 -17.82 18.11
C HIS A 111 0.27 -16.76 17.32
N ASP A 112 0.49 -15.47 17.57
CA ASP A 112 -0.41 -14.41 17.06
C ASP A 112 0.19 -13.53 15.94
N ALA A 113 1.47 -13.75 15.59
CA ALA A 113 2.16 -12.92 14.62
C ALA A 113 1.72 -13.26 13.19
N ASP A 114 1.06 -12.29 12.55
CA ASP A 114 0.89 -12.31 11.11
C ASP A 114 2.10 -11.63 10.47
N TYR A 115 3.00 -12.44 9.90
CA TYR A 115 4.30 -12.01 9.37
C TYR A 115 4.23 -10.96 8.27
N LEU A 116 3.06 -10.76 7.65
CA LEU A 116 2.83 -9.68 6.70
C LEU A 116 2.55 -8.34 7.33
N THR A 117 1.95 -8.29 8.51
CA THR A 117 1.44 -7.02 9.06
C THR A 117 2.19 -6.57 10.30
N ASP A 118 2.59 -7.46 11.21
CA ASP A 118 3.23 -7.04 12.48
C ASP A 118 4.51 -6.23 12.27
N GLY A 119 4.46 -4.95 12.65
CA GLY A 119 5.60 -4.03 12.58
C GLY A 119 6.04 -3.66 11.16
N SER A 120 5.25 -4.00 10.15
CA SER A 120 5.56 -3.76 8.74
C SER A 120 4.96 -2.46 8.20
N LEU A 121 5.48 -2.00 7.06
CA LEU A 121 4.84 -0.99 6.22
C LEU A 121 3.34 -1.23 5.96
N LEU A 122 2.91 -2.48 5.81
CA LEU A 122 1.51 -2.78 5.51
C LEU A 122 0.59 -2.43 6.68
N GLU A 123 1.04 -2.62 7.93
CA GLU A 123 0.30 -2.16 9.12
C GLU A 123 0.29 -0.63 9.21
N ARG A 124 1.44 0.03 8.95
CA ARG A 124 1.49 1.51 8.93
C ARG A 124 0.63 2.13 7.84
N ALA A 125 0.54 1.47 6.69
CA ALA A 125 -0.26 1.88 5.54
C ALA A 125 -1.77 1.60 5.73
N GLN A 126 -2.14 0.81 6.74
CA GLN A 126 -3.54 0.48 7.00
C GLN A 126 -4.30 1.71 7.50
N SER A 127 -5.08 2.33 6.62
CA SER A 127 -6.03 3.36 7.02
C SER A 127 -7.19 2.77 7.81
N ALA A 128 -7.66 3.47 8.85
CA ALA A 128 -8.88 3.11 9.58
C ALA A 128 -10.12 2.99 8.66
N ARG A 129 -10.08 3.61 7.47
CA ARG A 129 -11.21 3.68 6.53
C ARG A 129 -11.12 2.67 5.38
N ALA A 130 -9.98 2.04 5.12
CA ALA A 130 -9.80 1.11 4.00
C ALA A 130 -9.20 -0.23 4.45
N PRO A 131 -9.76 -1.39 4.04
CA PRO A 131 -9.17 -2.68 4.36
C PRO A 131 -7.89 -2.93 3.56
N LEU A 132 -6.90 -3.58 4.16
CA LEU A 132 -5.80 -4.19 3.43
C LEU A 132 -6.29 -5.41 2.65
N MET A 133 -5.70 -5.64 1.49
CA MET A 133 -5.94 -6.80 0.64
C MET A 133 -4.62 -7.55 0.46
N VAL A 134 -4.67 -8.88 0.55
CA VAL A 134 -3.54 -9.76 0.22
C VAL A 134 -4.01 -10.73 -0.85
N ILE A 135 -3.22 -10.82 -1.91
CA ILE A 135 -3.42 -11.79 -2.99
C ILE A 135 -2.19 -12.67 -3.02
N THR A 136 -2.37 -13.98 -2.90
CA THR A 136 -1.28 -14.94 -2.92
C THR A 136 -1.70 -16.17 -3.68
N GLY A 137 -0.76 -16.77 -4.42
CA GLY A 137 -1.06 -17.93 -5.24
C GLY A 137 0.06 -18.25 -6.20
N LYS A 138 -0.27 -18.99 -7.25
CA LYS A 138 0.63 -19.34 -8.34
C LYS A 138 0.07 -18.80 -9.65
N MET A 139 0.96 -18.53 -10.60
CA MET A 139 0.62 -18.07 -11.94
C MET A 139 1.62 -18.71 -12.91
N GLU A 140 1.17 -19.07 -14.11
CA GLU A 140 2.05 -19.54 -15.16
C GLU A 140 2.83 -18.37 -15.76
N GLY A 141 4.12 -18.58 -16.03
CA GLY A 141 5.00 -17.57 -16.60
C GLY A 141 6.35 -17.47 -15.88
N THR A 142 7.17 -16.54 -16.33
CA THR A 142 8.47 -16.22 -15.77
C THR A 142 8.43 -14.97 -14.89
N VAL A 143 9.51 -14.73 -14.14
CA VAL A 143 9.68 -13.49 -13.36
C VAL A 143 9.73 -12.29 -14.31
N GLU A 144 10.31 -12.45 -15.48
CA GLU A 144 10.37 -11.45 -16.55
C GLU A 144 9.00 -11.14 -17.11
N ASP A 145 8.13 -12.14 -17.32
CA ASP A 145 6.76 -11.91 -17.79
C ASP A 145 5.99 -11.05 -16.78
N ALA A 146 6.16 -11.33 -15.48
CA ALA A 146 5.57 -10.53 -14.41
C ALA A 146 6.12 -9.09 -14.38
N ALA A 147 7.43 -8.92 -14.52
CA ALA A 147 8.06 -7.60 -14.56
C ALA A 147 7.64 -6.79 -15.80
N PHE A 148 7.58 -7.44 -16.96
CA PHE A 148 7.15 -6.83 -18.22
C PHE A 148 5.67 -6.44 -18.17
N GLY A 149 4.80 -7.31 -17.67
CA GLY A 149 3.37 -7.04 -17.54
C GLY A 149 3.07 -5.86 -16.61
N ALA A 150 3.94 -5.58 -15.64
CA ALA A 150 3.80 -4.44 -14.76
C ALA A 150 4.36 -3.11 -15.32
N LEU A 151 5.34 -3.19 -16.23
CA LEU A 151 6.09 -2.03 -16.72
C LEU A 151 5.19 -1.03 -17.45
N ALA A 152 5.11 0.19 -16.92
CA ALA A 152 4.32 1.28 -17.48
C ALA A 152 5.09 2.61 -17.45
N ASP A 153 6.30 2.61 -18.01
CA ASP A 153 7.24 3.74 -17.99
C ASP A 153 6.93 4.86 -19.01
N ASN A 154 5.94 4.67 -19.89
CA ASN A 154 5.47 5.69 -20.83
C ASN A 154 4.00 5.52 -21.19
N GLU A 155 3.48 6.46 -22.00
CA GLU A 155 2.08 6.54 -22.37
C GLU A 155 1.58 5.31 -23.14
N ALA A 156 2.37 4.83 -24.09
CA ALA A 156 2.00 3.69 -24.92
C ALA A 156 1.98 2.39 -24.10
N ARG A 157 2.97 2.19 -23.21
CA ARG A 157 3.05 0.97 -22.38
C ARG A 157 1.94 0.92 -21.32
N TRP A 158 1.58 2.04 -20.68
CA TRP A 158 0.44 1.99 -19.75
C TRP A 158 -0.88 1.73 -20.47
N ARG A 159 -1.10 2.29 -21.67
CA ARG A 159 -2.31 2.01 -22.46
C ARG A 159 -2.41 0.54 -22.85
N LEU A 160 -1.28 -0.05 -23.23
CA LEU A 160 -1.19 -1.46 -23.50
C LEU A 160 -1.57 -2.26 -22.24
N ARG A 161 -0.97 -1.94 -21.09
CA ARG A 161 -1.26 -2.59 -19.81
C ARG A 161 -2.73 -2.48 -19.42
N ASP A 162 -3.32 -1.28 -19.51
CA ASP A 162 -4.74 -1.04 -19.23
C ASP A 162 -5.66 -1.86 -20.13
N ALA A 163 -5.33 -2.01 -21.42
CA ALA A 163 -6.10 -2.84 -22.35
C ALA A 163 -6.08 -4.34 -22.00
N TYR A 164 -5.01 -4.83 -21.37
CA TYR A 164 -4.90 -6.23 -20.94
C TYR A 164 -5.51 -6.48 -19.56
N ILE A 165 -5.27 -5.59 -18.60
CA ILE A 165 -5.63 -5.78 -17.18
C ILE A 165 -7.03 -5.23 -16.88
N GLY A 166 -7.47 -4.20 -17.61
CA GLY A 166 -8.65 -3.42 -17.26
C GLY A 166 -8.44 -2.65 -15.96
N ASP A 167 -7.35 -1.87 -15.87
CA ASP A 167 -7.10 -1.00 -14.70
C ASP A 167 -8.21 0.06 -14.57
N GLU A 168 -8.87 0.42 -15.68
CA GLU A 168 -10.00 1.36 -15.82
C GLU A 168 -9.70 2.74 -15.18
N TYR A 169 -8.48 3.23 -15.32
CA TYR A 169 -8.19 4.63 -14.99
C TYR A 169 -8.90 5.55 -16.01
N ASP A 170 -9.49 6.64 -15.51
CA ASP A 170 -10.09 7.67 -16.36
C ASP A 170 -9.01 8.54 -17.03
N ASP A 171 -7.88 8.74 -16.33
CA ASP A 171 -6.67 9.39 -16.85
C ASP A 171 -5.44 9.01 -16.00
N GLN A 172 -4.26 9.04 -16.60
CA GLN A 172 -2.98 8.79 -15.93
C GLN A 172 -1.85 9.59 -16.61
N LYS A 173 -0.97 10.16 -15.78
CA LYS A 173 0.21 10.90 -16.22
C LYS A 173 1.46 10.52 -15.43
N ILE A 174 2.58 10.48 -16.13
CA ILE A 174 3.90 10.46 -15.51
C ILE A 174 4.31 11.92 -15.28
N LEU A 175 4.36 12.32 -14.03
CA LEU A 175 4.72 13.68 -13.65
C LEU A 175 6.24 13.88 -13.66
N ALA A 176 7.00 12.89 -13.23
CA ALA A 176 8.45 12.92 -13.30
C ALA A 176 9.03 11.52 -13.47
N THR A 177 10.06 11.38 -14.30
CA THR A 177 10.81 10.14 -14.47
C THR A 177 12.17 10.28 -13.80
N LEU A 178 12.50 9.33 -12.92
CA LEU A 178 13.74 9.32 -12.14
C LEU A 178 14.69 8.22 -12.62
N LYS A 179 14.15 7.04 -12.96
CA LYS A 179 14.89 5.95 -13.61
C LYS A 179 14.08 5.42 -14.78
N THR A 180 14.76 5.11 -15.88
CA THR A 180 14.20 4.50 -17.08
C THR A 180 14.80 3.13 -17.33
N PRO A 181 14.14 2.31 -18.16
CA PRO A 181 14.72 1.11 -18.71
C PRO A 181 16.03 1.39 -19.44
N THR A 182 16.95 0.45 -19.37
CA THR A 182 18.22 0.43 -20.13
C THR A 182 18.43 -0.96 -20.72
N ASP A 183 19.36 -1.10 -21.67
CA ASP A 183 19.66 -2.41 -22.29
C ASP A 183 20.08 -3.46 -21.23
N ASP A 184 20.84 -3.03 -20.23
CA ASP A 184 21.28 -3.90 -19.11
C ASP A 184 20.20 -4.12 -18.04
N ASP A 185 19.17 -3.28 -18.00
CA ASP A 185 18.11 -3.32 -16.97
C ASP A 185 16.76 -2.89 -17.58
N PRO A 186 16.15 -3.77 -18.39
CA PRO A 186 15.02 -3.41 -19.24
C PRO A 186 13.70 -3.26 -18.48
N PHE A 187 13.63 -3.72 -17.24
CA PHE A 187 12.40 -3.67 -16.42
C PHE A 187 12.42 -2.53 -15.40
N ARG A 188 13.54 -1.82 -15.27
CA ARG A 188 13.70 -0.75 -14.30
C ARG A 188 12.90 0.49 -14.66
N PHE A 189 12.04 0.88 -13.75
CA PHE A 189 11.40 2.19 -13.78
C PHE A 189 11.29 2.75 -12.36
N LEU A 190 11.45 4.06 -12.25
CA LEU A 190 11.06 4.82 -11.08
C LEU A 190 10.52 6.17 -11.54
N GLY A 191 9.30 6.49 -11.16
CA GLY A 191 8.67 7.76 -11.49
C GLY A 191 7.62 8.20 -10.49
N VAL A 192 7.28 9.49 -10.54
CA VAL A 192 6.11 10.04 -9.87
C VAL A 192 4.96 10.05 -10.86
N LYS A 193 3.84 9.48 -10.46
CA LYS A 193 2.63 9.37 -11.28
C LYS A 193 1.44 10.01 -10.60
N TRP A 194 0.55 10.51 -11.45
CA TRP A 194 -0.80 10.89 -11.07
C TRP A 194 -1.78 10.04 -11.87
N ALA A 195 -2.86 9.59 -11.24
CA ALA A 195 -3.94 8.88 -11.92
C ALA A 195 -5.28 9.23 -11.29
N THR A 196 -6.35 9.16 -12.09
CA THR A 196 -7.72 9.36 -11.61
C THR A 196 -8.61 8.21 -12.05
N LYS A 197 -9.54 7.82 -11.17
CA LYS A 197 -10.51 6.76 -11.40
C LYS A 197 -11.76 7.01 -10.58
N VAL A 198 -12.93 6.68 -11.11
CA VAL A 198 -14.17 6.54 -10.32
C VAL A 198 -14.12 5.25 -9.51
N LEU A 199 -14.12 5.37 -8.17
CA LEU A 199 -14.02 4.22 -7.27
C LEU A 199 -15.33 3.97 -6.50
N GLY A 200 -15.93 2.79 -6.71
CA GLY A 200 -17.07 2.28 -5.94
C GLY A 200 -18.46 2.70 -6.44
N THR A 201 -19.50 2.23 -5.74
CA THR A 201 -20.92 2.57 -6.00
C THR A 201 -21.27 4.05 -5.75
N PHE A 202 -20.39 4.78 -5.06
CA PHE A 202 -20.52 6.22 -4.85
C PHE A 202 -19.72 6.92 -5.96
N ILE A 203 -20.41 7.66 -6.81
CA ILE A 203 -19.95 8.33 -8.04
C ILE A 203 -18.99 9.51 -7.72
N SER A 204 -18.02 9.30 -6.84
CA SER A 204 -17.02 10.30 -6.48
C SER A 204 -15.71 9.94 -7.15
N GLN A 205 -15.27 10.82 -8.04
CA GLN A 205 -13.98 10.70 -8.71
C GLN A 205 -12.86 10.81 -7.66
N ARG A 206 -11.89 9.90 -7.75
CA ARG A 206 -10.69 9.90 -6.91
C ARG A 206 -9.48 10.19 -7.78
N ASP A 207 -8.51 10.90 -7.22
CA ASP A 207 -7.18 10.98 -7.79
C ASP A 207 -6.14 10.44 -6.81
N MET A 208 -4.99 10.03 -7.34
CA MET A 208 -3.89 9.45 -6.60
C MET A 208 -2.60 10.05 -7.13
N VAL A 209 -1.72 10.49 -6.24
CA VAL A 209 -0.34 10.84 -6.54
C VAL A 209 0.56 9.86 -5.82
N TYR A 210 1.43 9.18 -6.54
CA TYR A 210 2.26 8.10 -6.01
C TYR A 210 3.60 8.01 -6.71
N VAL A 211 4.59 7.49 -5.97
CA VAL A 211 5.80 6.94 -6.58
C VAL A 211 5.50 5.53 -7.07
N GLU A 212 5.95 5.21 -8.28
CA GLU A 212 5.90 3.87 -8.83
C GLU A 212 7.31 3.39 -9.14
N SER A 213 7.66 2.21 -8.64
CA SER A 213 8.90 1.51 -8.99
C SER A 213 8.58 0.13 -9.54
N THR A 214 9.21 -0.22 -10.66
CA THR A 214 9.21 -1.57 -11.21
C THR A 214 10.64 -2.02 -11.45
N GLY A 215 10.88 -3.32 -11.37
CA GLY A 215 12.15 -3.91 -11.72
C GLY A 215 12.27 -5.35 -11.26
N ILE A 216 13.48 -5.88 -11.39
CA ILE A 216 13.84 -7.18 -10.85
C ILE A 216 14.87 -6.97 -9.76
N SER A 217 14.54 -7.41 -8.54
CA SER A 217 15.45 -7.46 -7.41
C SER A 217 15.96 -8.88 -7.18
N ARG A 218 16.81 -9.04 -6.18
CA ARG A 218 17.19 -10.34 -5.63
C ARG A 218 16.71 -10.47 -4.19
N ASP A 219 16.22 -11.65 -3.84
CA ASP A 219 15.88 -11.99 -2.46
C ASP A 219 17.11 -12.37 -1.62
N SER A 220 16.92 -12.68 -0.35
CA SER A 220 17.98 -13.13 0.56
C SER A 220 18.71 -14.42 0.13
N ASN A 221 18.12 -15.22 -0.76
CA ASN A 221 18.75 -16.41 -1.34
C ASN A 221 19.49 -16.11 -2.66
N GLY A 222 19.41 -14.86 -3.15
CA GLY A 222 19.97 -14.44 -4.43
C GLY A 222 19.07 -14.73 -5.63
N GLU A 223 17.86 -15.27 -5.41
CA GLU A 223 16.89 -15.57 -6.45
C GLU A 223 16.24 -14.29 -6.98
N ARG A 224 15.89 -14.29 -8.27
CA ARG A 224 15.32 -13.11 -8.92
C ARG A 224 13.84 -12.97 -8.57
N VAL A 225 13.45 -11.74 -8.25
CA VAL A 225 12.10 -11.37 -7.85
C VAL A 225 11.64 -10.16 -8.65
N ALA A 226 10.50 -10.27 -9.33
CA ALA A 226 9.87 -9.10 -9.93
C ALA A 226 9.23 -8.28 -8.83
N CYS A 227 9.56 -7.01 -8.76
CA CYS A 227 9.10 -6.09 -7.74
C CYS A 227 8.31 -4.97 -8.40
N VAL A 228 7.11 -4.71 -7.89
CA VAL A 228 6.31 -3.55 -8.25
C VAL A 228 5.85 -2.89 -6.97
N LEU A 229 6.10 -1.60 -6.87
CA LEU A 229 5.72 -0.77 -5.75
C LEU A 229 4.95 0.43 -6.29
N GLN A 230 3.81 0.71 -5.69
CA GLN A 230 3.12 2.00 -5.79
C GLN A 230 2.85 2.49 -4.37
N HIS A 231 3.36 3.66 -4.03
CA HIS A 231 3.12 4.26 -2.72
C HIS A 231 2.76 5.72 -2.89
N SER A 232 1.65 6.13 -2.29
CA SER A 232 1.21 7.52 -2.29
C SER A 232 2.33 8.44 -1.79
N TYR A 233 2.54 9.54 -2.52
CA TYR A 233 3.63 10.46 -2.26
C TYR A 233 3.11 11.88 -2.42
N ALA A 234 3.13 12.65 -1.34
CA ALA A 234 2.61 14.01 -1.32
C ALA A 234 3.64 14.98 -1.90
N LEU A 235 3.16 15.91 -2.74
CA LEU A 235 3.94 16.97 -3.35
C LEU A 235 3.12 18.25 -3.35
N ASP A 236 3.67 19.33 -2.79
CA ASP A 236 2.97 20.62 -2.72
C ASP A 236 2.60 21.18 -4.10
N ARG A 237 3.42 20.85 -5.12
CA ARG A 237 3.19 21.21 -6.53
C ARG A 237 2.06 20.40 -7.19
N VAL A 238 1.50 19.41 -6.50
CA VAL A 238 0.39 18.56 -6.97
C VAL A 238 -0.73 18.58 -5.92
N PRO A 239 -1.38 19.75 -5.71
CA PRO A 239 -2.40 19.91 -4.69
C PRO A 239 -3.62 19.02 -4.94
N GLU A 240 -4.48 18.90 -3.93
CA GLU A 240 -5.75 18.19 -4.08
C GLU A 240 -6.73 18.96 -4.97
N LEU A 241 -7.48 18.23 -5.79
CA LEU A 241 -8.41 18.78 -6.78
C LEU A 241 -9.83 18.96 -6.20
N THR A 242 -9.90 19.42 -4.95
CA THR A 242 -11.18 19.52 -4.20
C THR A 242 -12.18 20.46 -4.87
N GLU A 243 -11.70 21.51 -5.54
CA GLU A 243 -12.48 22.43 -6.38
C GLU A 243 -13.23 21.75 -7.53
N PHE A 244 -12.73 20.60 -8.01
CA PHE A 244 -13.39 19.78 -9.03
C PHE A 244 -14.25 18.66 -8.43
N GLY A 245 -14.44 18.64 -7.10
CA GLY A 245 -15.13 17.57 -6.39
C GLY A 245 -14.38 16.24 -6.40
N VAL A 246 -13.08 16.27 -6.70
CA VAL A 246 -12.20 15.10 -6.69
C VAL A 246 -11.57 14.97 -5.31
N ILE A 247 -11.55 13.76 -4.79
CA ILE A 247 -10.98 13.47 -3.47
C ILE A 247 -9.67 12.71 -3.67
N ARG A 248 -8.60 13.17 -3.01
CA ARG A 248 -7.31 12.49 -3.02
C ARG A 248 -7.42 11.16 -2.26
N ALA A 249 -7.17 10.07 -2.96
CA ALA A 249 -7.02 8.75 -2.37
C ALA A 249 -5.55 8.47 -2.05
N HIS A 250 -5.35 7.69 -0.99
CA HIS A 250 -4.06 7.15 -0.62
C HIS A 250 -3.98 5.70 -1.10
N VAL A 251 -2.94 5.36 -1.86
CA VAL A 251 -2.71 4.03 -2.41
C VAL A 251 -1.37 3.48 -1.93
N VAL A 252 -1.38 2.22 -1.54
CA VAL A 252 -0.17 1.45 -1.23
C VAL A 252 -0.36 0.07 -1.81
N VAL A 253 0.46 -0.28 -2.79
CA VAL A 253 0.44 -1.56 -3.49
C VAL A 253 1.87 -2.08 -3.58
N PHE A 254 2.06 -3.33 -3.17
CA PHE A 254 3.30 -4.06 -3.37
C PHE A 254 2.95 -5.38 -4.04
N TYR A 255 3.71 -5.73 -5.07
CA TYR A 255 3.59 -6.98 -5.78
C TYR A 255 4.98 -7.58 -5.95
N PHE A 256 5.08 -8.86 -5.59
CA PHE A 256 6.30 -9.66 -5.69
C PHE A 256 5.99 -10.97 -6.39
N ALA A 257 6.72 -11.26 -7.47
CA ALA A 257 6.65 -12.56 -8.15
C ALA A 257 8.00 -13.26 -8.05
N HIS A 258 7.98 -14.47 -7.49
CA HIS A 258 9.14 -15.35 -7.35
C HIS A 258 8.98 -16.51 -8.33
N ALA A 259 10.09 -16.93 -8.94
CA ALA A 259 10.10 -18.22 -9.61
C ALA A 259 9.81 -19.32 -8.58
N LEU A 260 8.86 -20.20 -8.89
CA LEU A 260 8.71 -21.43 -8.13
C LEU A 260 9.78 -22.38 -8.65
N GLY A 261 10.74 -22.74 -7.79
CA GLY A 261 11.65 -23.85 -8.10
C GLY A 261 10.83 -25.06 -8.52
N ALA A 262 11.32 -25.82 -9.50
CA ALA A 262 10.70 -27.05 -9.95
C ALA A 262 10.64 -28.03 -8.78
N THR A 263 9.59 -27.97 -7.97
CA THR A 263 9.28 -29.01 -6.99
C THR A 263 8.75 -30.18 -7.81
N GLY A 264 9.61 -31.19 -8.01
CA GLY A 264 9.26 -32.48 -8.60
C GLY A 264 8.26 -33.27 -7.76
#